data_AF-K9PLQ0-F1
#
_entry.id   AF-K9PLQ0-F1
#
_cell.length_a   1.000
_cell.length_b   1.000
_cell.length_c   1.000
_cell.angle_alpha   90.00
_cell.angle_beta   90.00
_cell.angle_gamma   90.00
#
_symmetry.space_group_name_H-M   'P 1'
#
loop_
_entity.id
_entity.type
_entity.pdbx_description
1 polymer ?
#
loop_
_entity_poly.entity_id
_entity_poly.type
_entity_poly.pdbx_seq_one_letter_code
_entity_poly.pdbx_strand_id
1 'polypeptide(L)'
;MKLPNLDSGTIDRIIEMAWEDRTPFDAIEAQFGLLEKQVIALMRREMKASSFRMWRERVTKRQTKHLQQREFISGRFKSQNQKT
;
A
#
# COMPACT_ATOMS: atom_id res chain seq x y z
N MET A 1 3.66 19.83 3.16
CA MET A 1 4.72 18.84 3.36
C MET A 1 5.72 18.96 2.22
N LYS A 2 7.02 18.91 2.50
CA LYS A 2 8.05 18.82 1.45
C LYS A 2 8.14 17.36 0.99
N LEU A 3 8.04 17.13 -0.31
CA LEU A 3 8.36 15.84 -0.93
C LEU A 3 9.88 15.79 -1.13
N PRO A 4 10.55 14.67 -0.82
CA PRO A 4 11.95 14.50 -1.20
C PRO A 4 12.10 14.56 -2.73
N ASN A 5 13.25 15.02 -3.21
CA ASN A 5 13.60 14.85 -4.62
C ASN A 5 13.85 13.36 -4.86
N LEU A 6 12.87 12.71 -5.48
CA LEU A 6 12.92 11.30 -5.85
C LEU A 6 13.24 11.21 -7.33
N ASP A 7 14.03 10.20 -7.69
CA ASP A 7 14.24 9.84 -9.10
C ASP A 7 12.93 9.39 -9.75
N SER A 8 12.77 9.61 -11.05
CA SER A 8 11.54 9.24 -11.77
C SER A 8 11.25 7.74 -11.67
N GLY A 9 12.28 6.89 -11.72
CA GLY A 9 12.09 5.44 -11.56
C GLY A 9 11.63 5.06 -10.15
N THR A 10 12.06 5.82 -9.13
CA THR A 10 11.57 5.63 -7.76
C THR A 10 10.11 6.06 -7.63
N ILE A 11 9.73 7.18 -8.25
CA ILE A 11 8.35 7.67 -8.26
C ILE A 11 7.42 6.64 -8.91
N ASP A 12 7.78 6.13 -10.09
CA ASP A 12 7.00 5.11 -10.80
C ASP A 12 6.81 3.86 -9.93
N ARG A 13 7.89 3.41 -9.28
CA ARG A 13 7.83 2.24 -8.39
C ARG A 13 6.91 2.46 -7.19
N ILE A 14 6.95 3.65 -6.58
CA ILE A 14 6.05 4.00 -5.46
C ILE A 14 4.60 4.05 -5.95
N ILE A 15 4.34 4.59 -7.14
CA ILE A 15 2.99 4.63 -7.73
C ILE A 15 2.48 3.22 -7.99
N GLU A 16 3.28 2.33 -8.57
CA GLU A 16 2.95 0.92 -8.79
C GLU A 16 2.56 0.23 -7.48
N MET A 17 3.43 0.34 -6.46
CA MET A 17 3.19 -0.26 -5.16
C MET A 17 1.96 0.33 -4.45
N ALA A 18 1.75 1.65 -4.56
CA ALA A 18 0.59 2.31 -3.97
C ALA A 18 -0.71 1.92 -4.69
N TRP A 19 -0.63 1.55 -5.98
CA TRP A 19 -1.76 1.01 -6.74
C TRP A 19 -2.07 -0.45 -6.43
N GLU A 20 -1.08 -1.23 -6.00
CA GLU A 20 -1.29 -2.61 -5.60
C GLU A 20 -2.11 -2.71 -4.32
N ASP A 21 -3.23 -3.43 -4.40
CA ASP A 21 -4.12 -3.59 -3.26
C ASP A 21 -3.52 -4.41 -2.11
N ARG A 22 -2.41 -5.11 -2.36
CA ARG A 22 -1.73 -5.99 -1.40
C ARG A 22 -0.57 -5.34 -0.65
N THR A 23 -0.14 -4.13 -1.05
CA THR A 23 1.02 -3.46 -0.46
C THR A 23 0.55 -2.51 0.64
N PRO A 24 0.95 -2.74 1.92
CA PRO A 24 0.67 -1.83 3.01
C PRO A 24 1.59 -0.60 2.91
N PHE A 25 1.14 0.54 3.43
CA PHE A 25 1.99 1.75 3.47
C PHE A 25 3.27 1.51 4.30
N ASP A 26 3.22 0.66 5.32
CA ASP A 26 4.39 0.27 6.12
C ASP A 26 5.51 -0.37 5.26
N ALA A 27 5.16 -1.12 4.20
CA ALA A 27 6.16 -1.69 3.30
C ALA A 27 6.82 -0.61 2.43
N ILE A 28 6.04 0.40 2.02
CA ILE A 28 6.53 1.56 1.26
C ILE A 28 7.45 2.41 2.15
N GLU A 29 7.07 2.59 3.42
CA GLU A 29 7.89 3.27 4.42
C GLU A 29 9.20 2.50 4.68
N ALA A 30 9.14 1.17 4.82
CA ALA A 30 10.33 0.37 5.04
C ALA A 30 11.32 0.37 3.85
N GLN A 31 10.82 0.43 2.61
CA GLN A 31 11.67 0.42 1.41
C GLN A 31 12.15 1.80 0.99
N PHE A 32 11.30 2.83 1.10
CA PHE A 32 11.56 4.16 0.54
C PHE A 32 11.63 5.27 1.61
N GLY A 33 11.38 4.95 2.89
CA GLY A 33 11.34 5.93 3.97
C GLY A 33 10.18 6.92 3.87
N LEU A 34 9.15 6.61 3.08
CA LEU A 34 8.01 7.48 2.84
C LEU A 34 6.82 7.13 3.72
N LEU A 35 6.40 8.09 4.52
CA LEU A 35 5.19 7.99 5.34
C LEU A 35 3.94 7.95 4.46
N GLU A 36 2.86 7.35 4.96
CA GLU A 36 1.55 7.30 4.28
C GLU A 36 1.12 8.69 3.75
N LYS A 37 1.30 9.74 4.56
CA LYS A 37 0.94 11.12 4.17
C LYS A 37 1.77 11.63 2.98
N GLN A 38 3.04 11.26 2.89
CA GLN A 38 3.91 11.64 1.78
C GLN A 38 3.54 10.88 0.51
N VAL A 39 3.21 9.58 0.61
CA VAL A 39 2.72 8.78 -0.51
C VAL A 39 1.40 9.32 -1.05
N ILE A 40 0.46 9.69 -0.17
CA ILE A 40 -0.80 10.34 -0.59
C ILE A 40 -0.53 11.67 -1.31
N ALA A 41 0.40 12.48 -0.81
CA ALA A 41 0.76 13.74 -1.44
C ALA A 41 1.43 13.52 -2.81
N LEU A 42 2.28 12.50 -2.95
CA LEU A 42 2.91 12.11 -4.20
C LEU A 42 1.85 11.65 -5.21
N MET A 43 0.98 10.71 -4.82
CA MET A 43 -0.13 10.23 -5.65
C MET A 43 -1.04 11.36 -6.11
N ARG A 44 -1.31 12.35 -5.25
CA ARG A 44 -2.12 13.52 -5.64
C ARG A 44 -1.42 14.42 -6.67
N ARG A 45 -0.09 14.46 -6.67
CA ARG A 45 0.72 15.28 -7.60
C ARG A 45 0.85 14.61 -8.96
N GLU A 46 1.10 13.31 -8.98
CA GLU A 46 1.43 12.56 -10.20
C GLU A 46 0.17 12.12 -10.97
N MET A 47 -0.99 12.02 -10.30
CA MET A 47 -2.20 11.49 -10.91
C MET A 47 -3.25 12.56 -11.24
N LYS A 48 -4.11 12.26 -12.22
CA LYS A 48 -5.33 13.04 -12.45
C LYS A 48 -6.28 12.95 -11.25
N ALA A 49 -7.01 14.03 -10.99
CA ALA A 49 -7.90 14.14 -9.82
C ALA A 49 -8.96 13.03 -9.75
N SER A 50 -9.49 12.58 -10.89
CA SER A 50 -10.46 11.48 -10.98
C SER A 50 -9.85 10.15 -10.54
N SER A 51 -8.68 9.79 -11.08
CA SER A 51 -7.94 8.59 -10.70
C SER A 51 -7.54 8.59 -9.23
N PHE A 52 -7.12 9.75 -8.70
CA PHE A 52 -6.79 9.91 -7.29
C PHE A 52 -8.01 9.65 -6.38
N ARG A 53 -9.20 10.17 -6.73
CA ARG A 53 -10.43 9.91 -5.96
C ARG A 53 -10.76 8.42 -5.91
N MET A 54 -10.72 7.74 -7.06
CA MET A 54 -10.97 6.29 -7.13
C MET A 54 -9.96 5.49 -6.28
N TRP A 55 -8.68 5.82 -6.38
CA TRP A 55 -7.65 5.21 -5.57
C TRP A 55 -7.87 5.47 -4.07
N ARG A 56 -8.23 6.71 -3.70
CA ARG A 56 -8.47 7.08 -2.30
C ARG A 56 -9.66 6.34 -1.70
N GLU A 57 -10.73 6.17 -2.46
CA GLU A 57 -11.88 5.34 -2.03
C GLU A 57 -11.47 3.89 -1.77
N ARG A 58 -10.68 3.28 -2.66
CA ARG A 58 -10.17 1.91 -2.47
C ARG A 58 -9.31 1.78 -1.22
N VAL A 59 -8.34 2.68 -1.05
CA VAL A 59 -7.43 2.67 0.10
C VAL A 59 -8.15 2.96 1.41
N THR A 60 -9.14 3.85 1.41
CA THR A 60 -9.87 4.24 2.63
C THR A 60 -10.88 3.18 3.07
N LYS A 61 -11.48 2.44 2.12
CA LYS A 61 -12.39 1.32 2.41
C LYS A 61 -11.67 0.03 2.83
N ARG A 62 -10.34 0.03 2.98
CA ARG A 62 -9.59 -1.13 3.50
C ARG A 62 -9.91 -1.34 4.99
N GLN A 63 -10.63 -2.41 5.30
CA GLN A 63 -10.84 -2.87 6.68
C GLN A 63 -9.56 -3.50 7.28
N THR A 64 -8.70 -4.08 6.44
CA THR A 64 -7.44 -4.74 6.84
C THR A 64 -6.24 -3.81 6.66
N LYS A 65 -6.23 -2.68 7.38
CA LYS A 65 -5.13 -1.69 7.32
C LYS A 65 -3.85 -2.18 8.00
N HIS A 66 -3.99 -3.10 8.97
CA HIS A 66 -2.86 -3.65 9.70
C HIS A 66 -2.43 -4.99 9.13
N LEU A 67 -1.13 -5.14 8.88
CA LEU A 67 -0.49 -6.45 8.66
C LEU A 67 -0.86 -7.44 9.78
N GLN A 68 -1.16 -6.91 10.96
CA GLN A 68 -1.54 -7.63 12.17
C GLN A 68 -2.89 -8.36 12.10
N GLN A 69 -3.76 -8.04 11.12
CA GLN A 69 -4.98 -8.84 10.86
C GLN A 69 -4.74 -10.01 9.89
N ARG A 70 -3.51 -10.18 9.38
CA ARG A 70 -3.12 -11.45 8.79
C ARG A 70 -2.76 -12.38 9.94
N GLU A 71 -3.74 -13.18 10.37
CA GLU A 71 -3.53 -14.42 11.13
C GLU A 71 -2.71 -15.42 10.28
N PHE A 72 -1.47 -15.07 9.92
CA PHE A 72 -0.58 -15.95 9.18
C PHE A 72 0.84 -15.82 9.74
N ILE A 73 0.97 -16.20 11.00
CA ILE A 73 2.24 -16.62 11.59
C ILE A 73 2.46 -18.05 11.08
N SER A 74 3.21 -18.18 9.99
CA SER A 74 3.76 -19.44 9.44
C SER A 74 3.04 -20.74 9.86
N GLY A 75 1.99 -21.12 9.13
CA GLY A 75 1.38 -22.45 9.25
C GLY A 75 0.67 -22.81 7.95
N ARG A 76 0.91 -24.01 7.42
CA ARG A 76 0.19 -24.51 6.23
C ARG A 76 -1.31 -24.49 6.55
N PHE A 77 -2.11 -23.76 5.76
CA PHE A 77 -3.57 -23.74 5.90
C PHE A 77 -4.09 -25.19 6.01
N LYS A 78 -4.65 -25.56 7.16
CA LYS A 78 -5.29 -26.86 7.37
C LYS A 78 -6.81 -26.67 7.26
N SER A 79 -7.41 -27.25 6.22
CA SER A 79 -8.88 -27.23 6.08
C SER A 79 -9.52 -27.99 7.23
N GLN A 80 -10.63 -27.49 7.78
CA GLN A 80 -11.39 -28.16 8.85
C GLN A 80 -11.83 -29.58 8.46
N ASN A 81 -11.91 -29.88 7.16
CA ASN A 81 -12.26 -31.20 6.64
C ASN A 81 -11.07 -32.15 6.40
N GLN A 82 -9.83 -31.77 6.76
CA GLN A 82 -8.70 -32.70 6.67
C GLN A 82 -8.76 -33.73 7.81
N LYS A 83 -9.30 -34.91 7.49
CA LYS A 83 -9.21 -36.12 8.32
C LYS A 83 -7.74 -36.53 8.49
N THR A 84 -7.36 -36.86 9.72
CA THR A 84 -6.05 -37.36 10.13
C THR A 84 -5.74 -38.72 9.51
#